data_AF-A0A2R5E9F3-F1
#
_entry.id   AF-A0A2R5E9F3-F1
#
_cell.length_a   1.000
_cell.length_b   1.000
_cell.length_c   1.000
_cell.angle_alpha   90.00
_cell.angle_beta   90.00
_cell.angle_gamma   90.00
#
_symmetry.space_group_name_H-M   'P 1'
#
loop_
_entity.id
_entity.type
_entity.pdbx_description
1 polymer ?
#
loop_
_entity_poly.entity_id
_entity_poly.type
_entity_poly.pdbx_seq_one_letter_code
_entity_poly.pdbx_strand_id
1 'polypeptide(L)' 'MITFKVDDMTCGHCVSKLTQALRDLDKHAKITITLEQHLISIESVSVSVEEVEGAISEAGYMPLRVENA' A
#
# COMPACT_ATOMS: atom_id res chain seq x y z
N MET A 1 -8.85 8.13 -2.48
CA MET A 1 -7.64 7.45 -2.97
C MET A 1 -6.49 7.87 -2.09
N ILE A 2 -5.72 6.91 -1.58
CA ILE A 2 -4.59 7.14 -0.67
C ILE A 2 -3.35 6.59 -1.38
N THR A 3 -2.26 7.34 -1.38
CA THR A 3 -1.00 6.93 -2.03
C THR A 3 0.12 6.86 -1.00
N PHE A 4 0.86 5.77 -1.02
CA PHE A 4 2.06 5.55 -0.22
C PHE A 4 3.26 5.29 -1.10
N LYS A 5 4.41 5.83 -0.70
CA LYS A 5 5.70 5.48 -1.26
C LYS A 5 6.36 4.44 -0.36
N VAL A 6 6.85 3.35 -0.95
CA VAL A 6 7.59 2.30 -0.23
C VAL A 6 8.90 2.06 -0.96
N ASP A 7 9.97 2.66 -0.45
CA ASP A 7 11.29 2.62 -1.13
C ASP A 7 11.89 1.20 -1.16
N ASP A 8 11.54 0.38 -0.16
CA ASP A 8 12.05 -0.99 0.04
C ASP A 8 11.48 -2.04 -0.95
N MET A 9 10.59 -1.62 -1.87
CA MET A 9 10.00 -2.50 -2.88
C MET A 9 10.95 -2.74 -4.06
N THR A 10 11.86 -3.69 -3.89
CA THR A 10 12.89 -4.00 -4.90
C THR A 10 12.57 -5.20 -5.79
N CYS A 11 11.53 -5.99 -5.48
CA CYS A 11 11.17 -7.18 -6.25
C CYS A 11 9.65 -7.46 -6.32
N GLY A 12 9.23 -8.25 -7.31
CA GLY A 12 7.83 -8.64 -7.49
C GLY A 12 7.22 -9.41 -6.31
N HIS A 13 8.04 -10.10 -5.49
CA HIS A 13 7.55 -10.75 -4.28
C HIS A 13 7.08 -9.75 -3.21
N CYS A 14 7.74 -8.59 -3.10
CA CYS A 14 7.32 -7.53 -2.18
C CYS A 14 5.94 -6.97 -2.59
N VAL A 15 5.71 -6.80 -3.89
CA VAL A 15 4.42 -6.35 -4.46
C VAL A 15 3.30 -7.30 -4.06
N SER A 16 3.49 -8.60 -4.27
CA SER A 16 2.47 -9.61 -3.96
C SER A 16 2.15 -9.63 -2.47
N LYS A 17 3.17 -9.59 -1.61
CA LYS A 17 2.99 -9.59 -0.15
C LYS A 17 2.19 -8.38 0.33
N LEU A 18 2.51 -7.18 -0.17
CA LEU A 18 1.80 -5.94 0.15
C LEU A 18 0.37 -5.95 -0.38
N THR A 19 0.17 -6.38 -1.63
CA THR A 19 -1.18 -6.51 -2.22
C THR A 19 -2.04 -7.45 -1.38
N GLN A 20 -1.46 -8.55 -0.90
CA GLN A 20 -2.16 -9.52 -0.07
C GLN A 20 -2.56 -8.93 1.28
N ALA A 21 -1.63 -8.30 2.00
CA ALA A 21 -1.90 -7.65 3.28
C ALA A 21 -3.01 -6.58 3.17
N LEU A 22 -2.96 -5.77 2.11
CA LEU A 22 -3.97 -4.75 1.83
C LEU A 22 -5.34 -5.34 1.45
N ARG A 23 -5.36 -6.47 0.74
CA ARG A 23 -6.60 -7.20 0.42
C ARG A 23 -7.20 -7.91 1.62
N ASP A 24 -6.38 -8.38 2.55
CA ASP A 24 -6.83 -8.94 3.82
C ASP A 24 -7.51 -7.86 4.69
N LEU A 25 -6.96 -6.64 4.67
CA LEU A 25 -7.57 -5.49 5.32
C LEU A 25 -8.89 -5.07 4.64
N ASP A 26 -8.88 -4.94 3.31
CA ASP A 26 -10.10 -4.69 2.53
C ASP A 26 -10.08 -5.41 1.18
N LYS A 27 -10.88 -6.48 1.09
CA LYS A 27 -11.03 -7.30 -0.11
C LYS A 27 -11.64 -6.55 -1.30
N HIS A 28 -12.36 -5.46 -1.05
CA HIS A 28 -12.98 -4.61 -2.07
C HIS A 28 -12.11 -3.42 -2.46
N ALA A 29 -10.98 -3.20 -1.76
CA ALA A 29 -10.05 -2.14 -2.10
C ALA A 29 -9.42 -2.40 -3.48
N LYS A 30 -9.35 -1.36 -4.29
CA LYS A 30 -8.60 -1.37 -5.53
C LYS A 30 -7.17 -0.89 -5.25
N ILE A 31 -6.25 -1.83 -5.32
CA ILE A 31 -4.82 -1.62 -5.02
C ILE A 31 -4.06 -1.57 -6.35
N THR A 32 -3.32 -0.50 -6.58
CA THR A 32 -2.46 -0.29 -7.74
C THR A 32 -1.05 -0.06 -7.25
N ILE A 33 -0.09 -0.85 -7.73
CA ILE A 33 1.31 -0.73 -7.34
C ILE A 33 2.15 -0.40 -8.56
N THR A 34 2.91 0.69 -8.48
CA THR A 34 3.83 1.13 -9.51
C THR A 34 5.26 0.96 -9.01
N LEU A 35 5.89 -0.14 -9.40
CA LEU A 35 7.27 -0.45 -9.03
C LEU A 35 8.27 0.61 -9.51
N GLU A 36 8.10 1.16 -10.72
CA GLU A 36 8.99 2.20 -11.27
C GLU A 36 9.03 3.48 -10.42
N GLN A 37 7.93 3.78 -9.73
CA GLN A 37 7.79 4.97 -8.89
C GLN A 37 7.87 4.66 -7.39
N HIS A 38 7.93 3.37 -7.04
CA HIS A 38 7.85 2.88 -5.67
C HIS A 38 6.56 3.34 -4.98
N LEU A 39 5.47 3.44 -5.74
CA LEU A 39 4.18 3.95 -5.27
C LEU A 39 3.13 2.85 -5.16
N ILE A 40 2.29 2.97 -4.15
CA ILE A 40 1.12 2.13 -3.88
C ILE A 40 -0.07 3.06 -3.77
N SER A 41 -1.04 2.93 -4.66
CA SER A 41 -2.30 3.64 -4.62
C SER A 41 -3.41 2.69 -4.18
N ILE A 42 -4.09 3.04 -3.10
CA ILE A 42 -5.21 2.32 -2.53
C ILE A 42 -6.48 3.15 -2.72
N GLU A 43 -7.45 2.57 -3.41
CA GLU A 43 -8.80 3.08 -3.54
C GLU A 43 -9.72 2.18 -2.71
N SER A 44 -9.97 2.59 -1.46
CA SER A 44 -10.96 1.97 -0.57
C SER A 44 -11.91 3.03 -0.02
N VAL A 45 -13.12 2.58 0.32
CA VAL A 45 -14.18 3.37 0.97
C VAL A 45 -14.42 2.94 2.42
N SER A 46 -13.76 1.87 2.87
CA SER A 46 -14.05 1.22 4.16
C SER A 46 -12.87 1.21 5.12
N VAL A 47 -11.67 1.60 4.70
CA VAL A 47 -10.48 1.69 5.56
C VAL A 47 -9.93 3.10 5.62
N SER A 48 -9.45 3.47 6.80
CA SER A 48 -8.78 4.75 7.06
C SER A 48 -7.32 4.70 6.60
N VAL A 49 -6.71 5.88 6.42
CA VAL A 49 -5.28 6.01 6.07
C VAL A 49 -4.39 5.29 7.09
N GLU A 50 -4.66 5.50 8.37
CA GLU A 50 -3.96 4.89 9.51
C GLU A 50 -4.02 3.35 9.51
N GLU A 51 -5.16 2.76 9.15
CA GLU A 51 -5.33 1.30 9.04
C GLU A 51 -4.46 0.73 7.91
N VAL A 52 -4.41 1.44 6.78
CA VAL A 52 -3.58 1.07 5.64
C VAL A 52 -2.09 1.19 5.98
N GLU A 53 -1.70 2.27 6.66
CA GLU A 53 -0.32 2.44 7.14
C GLU A 53 0.08 1.32 8.11
N GLY A 54 -0.82 0.98 9.05
CA GLY A 54 -0.66 -0.13 9.97
C GLY A 54 -0.39 -1.44 9.23
N ALA A 55 -1.27 -1.82 8.29
CA ALA A 55 -1.14 -3.06 7.52
C ALA A 55 0.17 -3.14 6.72
N ILE A 56 0.64 -2.03 6.14
CA ILE A 56 1.92 -1.98 5.42
C ILE A 56 3.10 -2.14 6.39
N SER A 57 3.04 -1.49 7.56
CA SER A 57 4.03 -1.60 8.62
C SER A 57 4.11 -3.02 9.19
N GLU A 58 2.96 -3.66 9.45
CA GLU A 58 2.88 -5.05 9.90
C GLU A 58 3.41 -6.05 8.87
N ALA A 59 3.29 -5.73 7.58
CA ALA A 59 3.90 -6.53 6.51
C ALA A 59 5.44 -6.41 6.49
N GLY A 60 6.02 -5.48 7.26
CA GLY A 60 7.45 -5.23 7.40
C GLY A 60 8.00 -4.11 6.53
N TYR A 61 7.13 -3.23 6.01
CA TYR A 61 7.50 -2.14 5.10
C TYR A 61 7.23 -0.79 5.74
N MET A 62 7.99 0.24 5.36
CA MET A 62 7.75 1.61 5.84
C MET A 62 6.93 2.39 4.80
N PRO A 63 5.62 2.60 5.01
CA PRO A 63 4.83 3.46 4.15
C PRO A 63 5.19 4.93 4.41
N LEU A 64 5.46 5.66 3.34
CA LEU A 64 5.53 7.13 3.37
C LEU A 64 4.32 7.69 2.65
N ARG A 65 3.39 8.28 3.39
CA ARG A 65 2.20 8.90 2.80
C ARG A 65 2.61 10.01 1.83
N VAL A 66 2.13 9.91 0.60
CA VAL A 66 2.33 10.92 -0.43
C VAL A 66 1.01 11.64 -0.63
N GLU A 67 0.84 12.75 0.08
CA GLU A 67 -0.26 13.67 -0.19
C GLU A 67 0.15 14.46 -1.44
N ASN A 68 -0.50 14.18 -2.59
CA ASN A 68 -0.43 15.12 -3.71
C ASN A 68 -1.06 16.42 -3.21
N ALA A 69 -0.21 17.44 -3.00
CA ALA A 69 -0.61 18.82 -2.78
C ALA A 69 -1.27 19.41 -4.03
#